data_AF-A0A9W6VY00-F1
#
_entry.id   AF-A0A9W6VY00-F1
#
_cell.length_a   1.000
_cell.length_b   1.000
_cell.length_c   1.000
_cell.angle_alpha   90.00
_cell.angle_beta   90.00
_cell.angle_gamma   90.00
#
_symmetry.space_group_name_H-M   'P 1'
#
loop_
_entity.id
_entity.type
_entity.pdbx_description
1 polymer ?
#
loop_
_entity_poly.entity_id
_entity_poly.type
_entity_poly.pdbx_seq_one_letter_code
_entity_poly.pdbx_strand_id
1 'polypeptide(L)'
;MRIARTCYDHLAGRSAVALLGALLERKALVRDDGRGDTAPVDGDPSAGPARVVAYRLTEKGDAALGELGVVVGEGRRPLVKYCVDWTERRHHLSGRLGAALLARFRELDWVRPGDGRSLVLTPAGRSGLHDLTGRDLD
;
A
#
# COMPACT_ATOMS: atom_id res chain seq x y z
N MET A 1 0.77 0.88 -18.85
CA MET A 1 0.18 0.78 -17.49
C MET A 1 1.23 1.24 -16.48
N ARG A 2 0.91 2.12 -15.53
CA ARG A 2 1.93 2.72 -14.65
C ARG A 2 2.11 1.89 -13.37
N ILE A 3 3.35 1.52 -13.07
CA ILE A 3 3.75 0.69 -11.92
C ILE A 3 3.37 1.35 -10.59
N ALA A 4 3.58 2.67 -10.48
CA ALA A 4 3.31 3.46 -9.29
C ALA A 4 2.54 4.73 -9.66
N ARG A 5 1.55 5.07 -8.83
CA ARG A 5 0.78 6.31 -8.92
C ARG A 5 0.20 6.66 -7.55
N THR A 6 -0.41 7.82 -7.42
CA THR A 6 -1.20 8.18 -6.25
C THR A 6 -2.69 7.90 -6.46
N CYS A 7 -3.32 7.32 -5.44
CA CYS A 7 -4.77 7.35 -5.24
C CYS A 7 -5.00 8.33 -4.08
N TYR A 8 -5.33 9.58 -4.38
CA TYR A 8 -5.32 10.67 -3.39
C TYR A 8 -3.93 10.81 -2.72
N ASP A 9 -3.82 10.45 -1.45
CA ASP A 9 -2.65 10.62 -0.58
C ASP A 9 -1.88 9.32 -0.32
N HIS A 10 -2.21 8.22 -1.00
CA HIS A 10 -1.54 6.92 -0.83
C HIS A 10 -1.12 6.30 -2.18
N LEU A 11 -0.25 5.30 -2.11
CA LEU A 11 0.27 4.59 -3.27
C LEU A 11 -0.83 3.74 -3.92
N ALA A 12 -0.84 3.69 -5.25
CA ALA A 12 -1.72 2.85 -6.07
C ALA A 12 -0.98 2.27 -7.28
N GLY A 13 -1.64 1.37 -8.00
CA GLY A 13 -1.06 0.57 -9.08
C GLY A 13 -0.37 -0.68 -8.59
N ARG A 14 0.31 -1.37 -9.52
CA ARG A 14 0.98 -2.65 -9.28
C ARG A 14 1.87 -2.63 -8.04
N SER A 15 2.65 -1.55 -7.84
CA SER A 15 3.50 -1.39 -6.65
C SER A 15 2.72 -1.40 -5.34
N ALA A 16 1.56 -0.75 -5.28
CA ALA A 16 0.73 -0.70 -4.08
C ALA A 16 0.03 -2.03 -3.78
N VAL A 17 -0.40 -2.73 -4.83
CA VAL A 17 -0.99 -4.08 -4.71
C VAL A 17 0.08 -5.08 -4.26
N ALA A 18 1.28 -5.02 -4.85
CA ALA A 18 2.41 -5.85 -4.43
C ALA A 18 2.80 -5.59 -2.97
N LEU A 19 2.84 -4.31 -2.56
CA LEU A 19 3.11 -3.93 -1.18
C LEU A 19 2.06 -4.49 -0.22
N LEU A 20 0.76 -4.31 -0.49
CA LEU A 20 -0.28 -4.87 0.38
C LEU A 20 -0.20 -6.40 0.44
N GLY A 21 0.00 -7.07 -0.69
CA GLY A 21 0.16 -8.53 -0.74
C GLY A 21 1.34 -9.00 0.12
N ALA A 22 2.49 -8.34 0.00
CA ALA A 22 3.68 -8.62 0.79
C ALA A 22 3.47 -8.44 2.30
N LEU A 23 2.71 -7.41 2.70
CA LEU A 23 2.35 -7.19 4.11
C LEU A 23 1.40 -8.28 4.64
N LEU A 24 0.48 -8.78 3.81
CA LEU A 24 -0.42 -9.89 4.17
C LEU A 24 0.34 -11.22 4.28
N GLU A 25 1.19 -11.53 3.30
CA GLU A 25 2.04 -12.73 3.27
C GLU A 25 2.91 -12.82 4.54
N ARG A 26 3.47 -11.69 4.99
CA ARG A 26 4.31 -11.61 6.19
C ARG A 26 3.51 -11.52 7.49
N LYS A 27 2.18 -11.48 7.43
CA LYS A 27 1.25 -11.22 8.55
C LYS A 27 1.53 -9.88 9.27
N ALA A 28 2.08 -8.91 8.56
CA ALA A 28 2.22 -7.53 9.02
C ALA A 28 0.85 -6.82 9.01
N LEU A 29 0.04 -7.12 8.01
CA LEU A 29 -1.40 -6.85 8.00
C LEU A 29 -2.16 -8.17 8.01
N VAL A 30 -3.38 -8.14 8.55
CA VAL A 30 -4.33 -9.24 8.44
C VAL A 30 -5.70 -8.72 8.05
N ARG A 31 -6.43 -9.51 7.26
CA ARG A 31 -7.84 -9.28 6.94
C ARG A 31 -8.72 -10.01 7.95
N ASP A 32 -9.89 -9.45 8.25
CA ASP A 32 -10.90 -10.08 9.10
C ASP A 32 -11.63 -11.26 8.44
N ASP A 33 -11.65 -11.31 7.10
CA ASP A 33 -12.17 -12.43 6.31
C ASP A 33 -11.22 -13.63 6.18
N GLY A 34 -10.05 -13.57 6.83
CA GLY A 34 -9.06 -14.65 6.88
C GLY A 34 -8.24 -14.84 5.60
N ARG A 35 -8.44 -14.04 4.55
CA ARG A 35 -7.65 -14.14 3.31
C ARG A 35 -6.25 -13.55 3.48
N GLY A 36 -5.27 -14.15 2.80
CA GLY A 36 -3.88 -13.71 2.78
C GLY A 36 -3.47 -12.96 1.51
N ASP A 37 -4.44 -12.53 0.69
CA ASP A 37 -4.20 -11.91 -0.62
C ASP A 37 -4.93 -10.57 -0.77
N THR A 38 -4.70 -9.92 -1.92
CA THR A 38 -5.32 -8.64 -2.28
C THR A 38 -6.55 -8.81 -3.17
N ALA A 39 -7.15 -10.00 -3.21
CA ALA A 39 -8.31 -10.25 -4.07
C ALA A 39 -9.51 -9.44 -3.58
N PRO A 40 -10.33 -8.91 -4.53
CA PRO A 40 -11.59 -8.28 -4.20
C PRO A 40 -12.56 -9.28 -3.58
N VAL A 41 -13.56 -8.75 -2.89
CA VAL A 41 -14.68 -9.50 -2.31
C VAL A 41 -16.01 -8.99 -2.86
N ASP A 42 -17.06 -9.79 -2.71
CA ASP A 42 -18.41 -9.40 -3.11
C ASP A 42 -18.85 -8.14 -2.35
N GLY A 43 -19.36 -7.16 -3.09
CA GLY A 43 -19.75 -5.85 -2.56
C GLY A 43 -18.66 -4.77 -2.67
N ASP A 44 -17.45 -5.12 -3.10
CA ASP A 44 -16.45 -4.11 -3.42
C ASP A 44 -16.88 -3.26 -4.64
N PRO A 45 -16.58 -1.95 -4.63
CA PRO A 45 -16.79 -1.11 -5.80
C PRO A 45 -15.82 -1.50 -6.92
N SER A 46 -16.12 -1.08 -8.15
CA SER A 46 -15.22 -1.28 -9.31
C SER A 46 -13.88 -0.56 -9.15
N ALA A 47 -13.84 0.54 -8.40
CA ALA A 47 -12.63 1.28 -8.07
C ALA A 47 -12.84 2.20 -6.85
N GLY A 48 -11.75 2.54 -6.17
CA GLY A 48 -11.74 3.55 -5.11
C GLY A 48 -11.99 2.97 -3.71
N PRO A 49 -12.33 3.81 -2.72
CA PRO A 49 -12.42 3.39 -1.32
C PRO A 49 -13.49 2.34 -1.08
N ALA A 50 -13.15 1.32 -0.31
CA ALA A 50 -14.06 0.23 0.04
C ALA A 50 -14.03 -0.06 1.56
N ARG A 51 -15.06 -0.76 2.06
CA ARG A 51 -15.30 -0.99 3.50
C ARG A 51 -15.93 -2.35 3.79
N VAL A 52 -15.83 -3.29 2.85
CA VAL A 52 -16.46 -4.60 2.98
C VAL A 52 -15.69 -5.48 3.96
N VAL A 53 -14.36 -5.41 3.91
CA VAL A 53 -13.46 -6.11 4.83
C VAL A 53 -12.63 -5.14 5.66
N ALA A 54 -12.29 -5.53 6.89
CA ALA A 54 -11.38 -4.76 7.73
C ALA A 54 -9.95 -5.32 7.63
N TYR A 55 -9.00 -4.40 7.52
CA TYR A 55 -7.58 -4.71 7.65
C TYR A 55 -7.09 -4.22 9.01
N ARG A 56 -6.26 -5.02 9.66
CA ARG A 56 -5.63 -4.68 10.94
C ARG A 56 -4.12 -4.75 10.85
N LEU A 57 -3.46 -3.75 11.40
CA LEU A 57 -2.02 -3.78 11.67
C LEU A 57 -1.75 -4.71 12.85
N THR A 58 -0.79 -5.62 12.67
CA THR A 58 -0.31 -6.50 13.74
C THR A 58 0.87 -5.83 14.46
N GLU A 59 1.18 -6.25 15.68
CA GLU A 59 2.36 -5.77 16.42
C GLU A 59 3.66 -6.01 15.63
N LYS A 60 3.76 -7.17 14.97
CA LYS A 60 4.87 -7.48 14.06
C LYS A 60 4.95 -6.49 12.91
N GLY A 61 3.81 -6.15 12.30
CA GLY A 61 3.75 -5.18 11.22
C GLY A 61 4.15 -3.79 11.67
N ASP A 62 3.68 -3.37 12.83
CA ASP A 62 4.01 -2.09 13.44
C ASP A 62 5.51 -1.96 13.68
N ALA A 63 6.14 -2.98 14.29
CA ALA A 63 7.59 -3.01 14.51
C ALA A 63 8.38 -2.93 13.19
N ALA A 64 8.03 -3.74 12.19
CA ALA A 64 8.72 -3.75 10.89
C ALA A 64 8.56 -2.42 10.13
N LEU A 65 7.40 -1.77 10.23
CA LEU A 65 7.17 -0.45 9.66
C LEU A 65 7.96 0.63 10.41
N GLY A 66 8.10 0.50 11.74
CA GLY A 66 8.95 1.33 12.57
C GLY A 66 10.43 1.25 12.17
N GLU A 67 10.94 0.05 11.90
CA GLU A 67 12.31 -0.17 11.40
C GLU A 67 12.55 0.50 10.03
N LEU A 68 11.53 0.51 9.16
CA LEU A 68 11.56 1.24 7.89
C LEU A 68 11.53 2.78 8.08
N GLY A 69 11.20 3.25 9.29
CA GLY A 69 11.04 4.67 9.63
C GLY A 69 9.66 5.23 9.27
N VAL A 70 8.63 4.38 9.16
CA VAL A 70 7.26 4.82 8.92
C VAL A 70 6.68 5.37 10.22
N VAL A 71 6.42 6.68 10.27
CA VAL A 71 5.78 7.33 11.40
C VAL A 71 4.32 7.61 11.07
N VAL A 72 3.40 6.96 11.79
CA VAL A 72 1.97 7.18 11.60
C VAL A 72 1.45 8.19 12.61
N GLY A 73 1.21 9.42 12.18
CA GLY A 73 0.65 10.47 13.03
C GLY A 73 -0.76 10.14 13.54
N GLU A 74 -1.12 10.67 14.70
CA GLU A 74 -2.47 10.55 15.26
C GLU A 74 -3.53 11.23 14.36
N GLY A 75 -4.79 10.84 14.52
CA GLY A 75 -5.88 11.56 13.85
C GLY A 75 -7.19 10.80 13.74
N ARG A 76 -8.23 11.53 13.33
CA ARG A 76 -9.62 11.03 13.19
C ARG A 76 -9.82 10.04 12.04
N ARG A 77 -8.93 10.01 11.05
CA ARG A 77 -9.01 9.05 9.94
C ARG A 77 -8.63 7.65 10.44
N PRO A 78 -9.33 6.58 10.00
CA PRO A 78 -8.93 5.23 10.36
C PRO A 78 -7.47 4.93 9.98
N LEU A 79 -6.81 4.15 10.83
CA LEU A 79 -5.40 3.79 10.69
C LEU A 79 -5.16 3.05 9.37
N VAL A 80 -5.87 1.94 9.19
CA VAL A 80 -5.79 1.09 8.00
C VAL A 80 -7.13 1.14 7.27
N LYS A 81 -7.08 1.37 5.97
CA LYS A 81 -8.18 1.18 5.01
C LYS A 81 -7.63 0.53 3.75
N TYR A 82 -8.52 0.24 2.80
CA TYR A 82 -8.11 -0.16 1.46
C TYR A 82 -8.96 0.55 0.40
N CYS A 83 -8.43 0.55 -0.81
CA CYS A 83 -9.13 0.95 -2.01
C CYS A 83 -9.02 -0.19 -3.04
N VAL A 84 -9.97 -0.28 -3.96
CA VAL A 84 -9.89 -1.14 -5.14
C VAL A 84 -9.16 -0.38 -6.24
N ASP A 85 -8.08 -0.97 -6.75
CA ASP A 85 -7.35 -0.43 -7.88
C ASP A 85 -8.13 -0.64 -9.18
N TRP A 86 -8.47 0.44 -9.89
CA TRP A 86 -9.22 0.35 -11.16
C TRP A 86 -8.52 -0.54 -12.20
N THR A 87 -7.18 -0.55 -12.23
CA THR A 87 -6.42 -1.28 -13.25
C THR A 87 -6.07 -2.69 -12.81
N GLU A 88 -5.54 -2.83 -11.60
CA GLU A 88 -5.15 -4.16 -11.08
C GLU A 88 -6.37 -4.97 -10.60
N ARG A 89 -7.52 -4.30 -10.38
CA ARG A 89 -8.76 -4.86 -9.81
C ARG A 89 -8.53 -5.61 -8.50
N ARG A 90 -7.65 -5.04 -7.67
CA ARG A 90 -7.15 -5.62 -6.42
C ARG A 90 -7.05 -4.55 -5.34
N HIS A 91 -7.06 -4.98 -4.09
CA HIS A 91 -6.92 -4.10 -2.94
C HIS A 91 -5.54 -3.46 -2.93
N HIS A 92 -5.49 -2.17 -2.59
CA HIS A 92 -4.27 -1.47 -2.20
C HIS A 92 -4.49 -0.67 -0.93
N LEU A 93 -3.41 -0.50 -0.16
CA LEU A 93 -3.43 0.07 1.18
C LEU A 93 -3.75 1.57 1.17
N SER A 94 -4.68 1.98 2.02
CA SER A 94 -5.05 3.38 2.23
C SER A 94 -5.22 3.69 3.74
N GLY A 95 -5.78 4.84 4.07
CA GLY A 95 -5.87 5.31 5.46
C GLY A 95 -4.59 6.02 5.90
N ARG A 96 -4.45 6.28 7.20
CA ARG A 96 -3.26 6.98 7.74
C ARG A 96 -1.98 6.21 7.45
N LEU A 97 -2.01 4.88 7.53
CA LEU A 97 -0.85 4.05 7.23
C LEU A 97 -0.43 4.12 5.76
N GLY A 98 -1.38 4.06 4.82
CA GLY A 98 -1.09 4.21 3.39
C GLY A 98 -0.49 5.57 3.05
N ALA A 99 -0.94 6.63 3.71
CA ALA A 99 -0.38 7.97 3.56
C ALA A 99 1.03 8.08 4.15
N ALA A 100 1.26 7.54 5.35
CA ALA A 100 2.56 7.52 6.00
C ALA A 100 3.60 6.75 5.18
N LEU A 101 3.22 5.62 4.58
CA LEU A 101 4.09 4.87 3.67
C LEU A 101 4.47 5.67 2.43
N LEU A 102 3.51 6.34 1.78
CA LEU A 102 3.83 7.19 0.63
C LEU A 102 4.76 8.35 1.02
N ALA A 103 4.54 8.97 2.17
CA ALA A 103 5.43 10.01 2.69
C ALA A 103 6.84 9.46 2.91
N ARG A 104 6.96 8.31 3.57
CA ARG A 104 8.24 7.66 3.83
C ARG A 104 8.98 7.29 2.54
N PHE A 105 8.27 6.77 1.55
CA PHE A 105 8.86 6.46 0.24
C PHE A 105 9.35 7.71 -0.51
N ARG A 106 8.75 8.88 -0.28
CA ARG A 106 9.27 10.15 -0.83
C ARG A 106 10.51 10.62 -0.10
N GLU A 107 10.54 10.52 1.23
CA GLU A 107 11.71 10.87 2.04
C GLU A 107 12.93 10.01 1.71
N LEU A 108 12.71 8.72 1.45
CA LEU A 108 13.74 7.79 1.00
C LEU A 108 14.12 7.97 -0.48
N ASP A 109 13.48 8.91 -1.19
CA ASP A 109 13.62 9.11 -2.64
C ASP A 109 13.32 7.83 -3.45
N TRP A 110 12.43 6.96 -2.96
CA TRP A 110 11.99 5.77 -3.68
C TRP A 110 11.03 6.11 -4.82
N VAL A 111 10.22 7.14 -4.61
CA VAL A 111 9.23 7.61 -5.59
C VAL A 111 9.36 9.11 -5.79
N ARG A 112 9.30 9.55 -7.05
CA ARG A 112 9.26 10.95 -7.44
C ARG A 112 7.95 11.27 -8.17
N PRO A 113 7.42 12.50 -8.07
CA PRO A 113 6.29 12.92 -8.90
C PRO A 113 6.61 12.79 -10.39
N GLY A 114 5.67 12.25 -11.16
CA GLY A 114 5.63 12.38 -12.62
C GLY A 114 4.40 13.18 -13.04
N ASP A 115 3.93 12.97 -14.28
CA ASP A 115 2.78 13.71 -14.78
C ASP A 115 1.46 13.29 -14.10
N GLY A 116 0.69 14.29 -13.67
CA GLY A 116 -0.60 14.09 -13.01
C GLY A 116 -0.48 13.29 -11.71
N ARG A 117 -1.07 12.10 -11.67
CA ARG A 117 -1.01 11.19 -10.50
C ARG A 117 0.13 10.19 -10.56
N SER A 118 0.98 10.25 -11.58
CA SER A 118 2.03 9.25 -11.78
C SER A 118 3.14 9.41 -10.76
N LEU A 119 3.74 8.28 -10.38
CA LEU A 119 4.97 8.26 -9.62
C LEU A 119 6.03 7.52 -10.43
N VAL A 120 7.23 8.07 -10.44
CA VAL A 120 8.42 7.45 -11.04
C VAL A 120 9.18 6.72 -9.94
N LEU A 121 9.39 5.42 -10.10
CA LEU A 121 10.27 4.65 -9.23
C LEU A 121 11.73 4.99 -9.57
N THR A 122 12.49 5.42 -8.57
CA THR A 122 13.94 5.59 -8.69
C THR A 122 14.63 4.22 -8.63
N PRO A 123 15.92 4.11 -8.99
CA PRO A 123 16.69 2.88 -8.77
C PRO A 123 16.65 2.41 -7.30
N ALA A 124 16.81 3.34 -6.35
CA ALA A 124 16.70 3.05 -4.92
C ALA A 124 15.30 2.54 -4.55
N GLY A 125 14.25 3.14 -5.12
CA GLY A 125 12.87 2.69 -4.89
C GLY A 125 12.54 1.32 -5.47
N ARG A 126 13.14 0.95 -6.61
CA ARG A 126 13.02 -0.41 -7.16
C ARG A 126 13.65 -1.43 -6.23
N SER A 127 14.88 -1.19 -5.78
CA SER A 127 15.57 -2.05 -4.81
C SER A 127 14.77 -2.17 -3.51
N GLY A 128 14.37 -1.03 -2.93
CA GLY A 128 13.64 -1.02 -1.67
C GLY A 128 12.27 -1.69 -1.74
N LEU A 129 11.51 -1.47 -2.82
CA LEU A 129 10.26 -2.19 -3.03
C LEU A 129 10.48 -3.67 -3.30
N HIS A 130 11.54 -4.06 -4.02
CA HIS A 130 11.91 -5.46 -4.17
C HIS A 130 12.20 -6.09 -2.80
N ASP A 131 12.96 -5.44 -1.92
CA ASP A 131 13.27 -5.97 -0.59
C ASP A 131 12.01 -6.13 0.27
N LEU A 132 11.10 -5.15 0.23
CA LEU A 132 9.83 -5.22 0.94
C LEU A 132 8.87 -6.27 0.37
N THR A 133 8.86 -6.45 -0.95
CA THR A 133 7.82 -7.24 -1.63
C THR A 133 8.28 -8.60 -2.14
N GLY A 134 9.59 -8.84 -2.21
CA GLY A 134 10.22 -9.98 -2.88
C GLY A 134 9.90 -10.05 -4.38
N ARG A 135 9.61 -8.91 -5.02
CA ARG A 135 9.10 -8.85 -6.41
C ARG A 135 9.78 -7.74 -7.17
N ASP A 136 10.19 -8.05 -8.40
CA ASP A 136 10.60 -7.05 -9.37
C ASP A 136 9.37 -6.34 -9.95
N LEU A 137 9.45 -5.02 -10.00
CA LEU A 137 8.38 -4.16 -10.49
C LEU A 137 8.87 -3.46 -11.76
N ASP A 138 8.69 -4.14 -12.89
CA ASP A 138 9.06 -3.69 -14.24
C ASP A 138 7.92 -2.97 -14.98
#